data_AF-A0A8C3PJA2-F1
#
_entry.id   AF-A0A8C3PJA2-F1
#
_cell.length_a   1.000
_cell.length_b   1.000
_cell.length_c   1.000
_cell.angle_alpha   90.00
_cell.angle_beta   90.00
_cell.angle_gamma   90.00
#
_symmetry.space_group_name_H-M   'P 1'
#
loop_
_entity.id
_entity.type
_entity.pdbx_description
1 polymer ?
#
loop_
_entity_poly.entity_id
_entity_poly.type
_entity_poly.pdbx_seq_one_letter_code
_entity_poly.pdbx_strand_id
1 'polypeptide(L)'
;MRSPQRPRLRARGAGRPKPSRRGPGEASPTRCPPSLRAGGRGLPGTNSPPSPRRTRNAGARGAVSSRAGPGGGSGGAFGFPPAQPERKGRRHGRGGESSDHPEEPLEENHVRGLPAELGRALAVREALAFGNELIPSSMPLKKATVFLNPAACKGKARNLFEKNAAPILHLSGLDVTVVKTDYEGQAKKLLELMENTDLIIIAGGDGTVQEVITGLLRRADEAVFSKIPIGFIPLGKTCTLSNTLYPESTNQVQHITNATLAILKGETVPLDVLQIKGEKEQPVFAVTGLRWGSYRDAGVKASKYWYLGPLKTKAAHFFSTFKEWPQKHQGALMYLGPTERPPEEPEEKLSRPPLYVRLYRRLRLYWASRPKEIPQEVAPEDWEELKLSTIELSIATRNRQLDLTRTEDFMDICVEADTVSKGQFVNRGSQKMRDPHTCPEGSQCLQASRCILQLPEGTEGSFGIDNEEYEAMPVEVKLLPRKLRFFCDPRMREQMLRAAVQ
;
A
#
# COMPACT_ATOMS: atom_id res chain seq x y z
N MET A 1 46.18 -18.16 63.19
CA MET A 1 47.25 -18.99 62.59
C MET A 1 47.01 -20.46 62.93
N ARG A 2 46.66 -21.31 61.96
CA ARG A 2 46.83 -22.78 62.02
C ARG A 2 46.91 -23.35 60.60
N SER A 3 48.11 -23.72 60.16
CA SER A 3 48.31 -24.91 59.31
C SER A 3 48.41 -26.13 60.26
N PRO A 4 48.28 -27.41 59.82
CA PRO A 4 49.36 -28.02 59.03
C PRO A 4 48.99 -29.25 58.14
N GLN A 5 50.03 -29.87 57.56
CA GLN A 5 50.14 -31.26 57.07
C GLN A 5 49.35 -31.76 55.82
N ARG A 6 50.13 -32.37 54.90
CA ARG A 6 49.74 -33.52 54.06
C ARG A 6 50.40 -34.79 54.66
N PRO A 7 49.91 -36.00 54.36
CA PRO A 7 50.72 -36.86 53.47
C PRO A 7 49.92 -37.68 52.43
N ARG A 8 50.66 -38.44 51.61
CA ARG A 8 50.23 -39.33 50.49
C ARG A 8 49.66 -40.68 51.05
N LEU A 9 49.06 -41.64 50.33
CA LEU A 9 48.79 -41.94 48.89
C LEU A 9 47.25 -42.25 48.71
N ARG A 10 46.63 -43.09 47.83
CA ARG A 10 47.03 -43.97 46.69
C ARG A 10 45.84 -44.28 45.72
N ALA A 11 46.11 -44.25 44.42
CA ALA A 11 45.49 -44.99 43.28
C ALA A 11 44.01 -45.46 43.26
N ARG A 12 43.23 -44.92 42.30
CA ARG A 12 42.33 -45.56 41.28
C ARG A 12 41.65 -44.42 40.49
N GLY A 13 41.36 -44.48 39.18
CA GLY A 13 41.69 -45.46 38.14
C GLY A 13 40.86 -45.15 36.87
N ALA A 14 41.43 -44.47 35.86
CA ALA A 14 40.65 -43.91 34.74
C ALA A 14 40.39 -44.93 33.61
N GLY A 15 39.13 -45.02 33.15
CA GLY A 15 38.72 -45.92 32.07
C GLY A 15 38.67 -45.24 30.69
N ARG A 16 39.43 -45.77 29.73
CA ARG A 16 39.15 -45.71 28.28
C ARG A 16 38.87 -47.14 27.80
N PRO A 17 38.20 -47.30 26.64
CA PRO A 17 38.90 -48.01 25.56
C PRO A 17 38.99 -47.23 24.23
N LYS A 18 39.81 -47.76 23.33
CA LYS A 18 39.93 -47.49 21.88
C LYS A 18 39.86 -48.88 21.15
N PRO A 19 40.31 -49.07 19.89
CA PRO A 19 39.64 -48.72 18.62
C PRO A 19 39.63 -49.88 17.59
N SER A 20 39.06 -49.70 16.40
CA SER A 20 39.50 -50.32 15.10
C SER A 20 38.47 -50.06 13.97
N ARG A 21 38.79 -50.05 12.66
CA ARG A 21 40.02 -49.70 11.90
C ARG A 21 39.67 -49.50 10.40
N ARG A 22 40.38 -48.58 9.71
CA ARG A 22 40.53 -48.42 8.23
C ARG A 22 39.31 -47.90 7.41
N GLY A 23 39.60 -47.02 6.43
CA GLY A 23 38.74 -46.60 5.30
C GLY A 23 39.25 -47.21 3.97
N PRO A 24 39.19 -46.57 2.77
CA PRO A 24 38.84 -45.17 2.41
C PRO A 24 37.49 -45.09 1.61
N GLY A 25 37.07 -44.01 0.92
CA GLY A 25 37.49 -42.60 0.81
C GLY A 25 36.92 -41.87 -0.43
N GLU A 26 37.28 -40.57 -0.55
CA GLU A 26 37.17 -39.61 -1.70
C GLU A 26 35.83 -39.23 -2.39
N ALA A 27 35.80 -37.93 -2.76
CA ALA A 27 35.17 -37.26 -3.91
C ALA A 27 33.63 -37.12 -4.08
N SER A 28 33.20 -35.86 -3.99
CA SER A 28 32.04 -35.26 -4.68
C SER A 28 32.49 -34.58 -6.00
N PRO A 29 31.61 -34.01 -6.85
CA PRO A 29 30.27 -34.43 -7.31
C PRO A 29 30.11 -34.37 -8.86
N THR A 30 29.21 -35.15 -9.48
CA THR A 30 28.89 -34.98 -10.92
C THR A 30 27.42 -35.23 -11.32
N ARG A 31 26.86 -34.21 -12.00
CA ARG A 31 25.92 -34.26 -13.15
C ARG A 31 24.73 -35.26 -13.14
N CYS A 32 23.52 -34.71 -13.11
CA CYS A 32 22.35 -35.34 -13.74
C CYS A 32 22.31 -35.00 -15.25
N PRO A 33 22.18 -36.00 -16.16
CA PRO A 33 21.84 -35.78 -17.57
C PRO A 33 20.32 -35.89 -17.83
N PRO A 34 19.79 -35.32 -18.94
CA PRO A 34 18.37 -35.41 -19.28
C PRO A 34 18.01 -36.67 -20.09
N SER A 35 16.83 -37.24 -19.85
CA SER A 35 16.27 -38.37 -20.61
C SER A 35 15.44 -37.90 -21.83
N LEU A 36 15.68 -38.49 -23.00
CA LEU A 36 15.04 -38.13 -24.27
C LEU A 36 13.93 -39.12 -24.72
N ARG A 37 12.85 -38.56 -25.28
CA ARG A 37 11.93 -39.09 -26.31
C ARG A 37 11.59 -40.61 -26.35
N ALA A 38 10.33 -40.92 -26.07
CA ALA A 38 9.41 -41.69 -26.94
C ALA A 38 7.94 -41.38 -26.54
N GLY A 39 6.90 -41.52 -27.38
CA GLY A 39 6.90 -41.75 -28.83
C GLY A 39 5.90 -42.80 -29.34
N GLY A 40 4.58 -42.63 -29.19
CA GLY A 40 3.61 -43.62 -29.74
C GLY A 40 2.11 -43.37 -29.52
N ARG A 41 1.44 -42.92 -30.59
CA ARG A 41 0.01 -43.04 -30.99
C ARG A 41 -1.00 -43.77 -30.06
N GLY A 42 -2.20 -43.18 -29.86
CA GLY A 42 -3.37 -43.91 -29.34
C GLY A 42 -4.63 -43.05 -29.03
N LEU A 43 -5.50 -42.86 -30.02
CA LEU A 43 -6.91 -42.41 -29.87
C LEU A 43 -7.80 -43.45 -30.60
N PRO A 44 -9.14 -43.53 -30.37
CA PRO A 44 -9.99 -42.61 -29.59
C PRO A 44 -10.81 -43.29 -28.46
N GLY A 45 -11.51 -42.47 -27.66
CA GLY A 45 -12.52 -42.93 -26.70
C GLY A 45 -13.42 -41.79 -26.23
N THR A 46 -14.72 -41.82 -26.60
CA THR A 46 -15.70 -40.80 -26.24
C THR A 46 -16.27 -41.00 -24.84
N ASN A 47 -16.46 -39.92 -24.07
CA ASN A 47 -17.72 -39.67 -23.34
C ASN A 47 -17.78 -38.26 -22.74
N SER A 48 -18.96 -37.64 -22.82
CA SER A 48 -19.29 -36.32 -22.24
C SER A 48 -19.90 -36.48 -20.83
N PRO A 49 -19.90 -35.43 -19.97
CA PRO A 49 -20.26 -35.58 -18.56
C PRO A 49 -21.77 -35.67 -18.30
N PRO A 50 -22.20 -36.32 -17.21
CA PRO A 50 -23.62 -36.40 -16.83
C PRO A 50 -24.11 -35.15 -16.09
N SER A 51 -25.19 -34.55 -16.58
CA SER A 51 -25.96 -33.50 -15.90
C SER A 51 -26.81 -34.06 -14.73
N PRO A 52 -27.12 -33.26 -13.68
CA PRO A 52 -27.72 -33.79 -12.45
C PRO A 52 -29.21 -34.17 -12.60
N ARG A 53 -29.62 -35.29 -11.95
CA ARG A 53 -31.03 -35.68 -11.82
C ARG A 53 -31.71 -34.96 -10.65
N ARG A 54 -32.96 -34.54 -10.87
CA ARG A 54 -33.90 -34.17 -9.80
C ARG A 54 -34.31 -35.41 -9.00
N THR A 55 -34.48 -35.28 -7.69
CA THR A 55 -35.29 -36.16 -6.85
C THR A 55 -36.26 -35.33 -6.01
N ARG A 56 -37.55 -35.67 -6.04
CA ARG A 56 -38.56 -35.16 -5.08
C ARG A 56 -38.61 -36.10 -3.88
N ASN A 57 -38.72 -35.53 -2.67
CA ASN A 57 -39.61 -35.94 -1.57
C ASN A 57 -39.25 -35.16 -0.30
N ALA A 58 -40.05 -35.10 0.77
CA ALA A 58 -41.51 -34.90 0.89
C ALA A 58 -41.87 -34.89 2.40
N GLY A 59 -42.46 -33.80 2.89
CA GLY A 59 -43.33 -33.79 4.07
C GLY A 59 -42.74 -34.01 5.48
N ALA A 60 -42.85 -32.96 6.30
CA ALA A 60 -43.25 -33.07 7.71
C ALA A 60 -44.00 -31.78 8.10
N ARG A 61 -44.90 -31.85 9.10
CA ARG A 61 -45.71 -30.70 9.59
C ARG A 61 -45.40 -30.40 11.05
N GLY A 62 -45.52 -29.13 11.44
CA GLY A 62 -45.66 -28.67 12.82
C GLY A 62 -46.54 -27.41 12.84
N ALA A 63 -47.45 -27.28 13.80
CA ALA A 63 -48.48 -26.23 13.78
C ALA A 63 -48.90 -25.76 15.19
N VAL A 64 -49.07 -24.45 15.34
CA VAL A 64 -49.68 -23.73 16.48
C VAL A 64 -50.39 -22.52 15.84
N SER A 65 -51.72 -22.45 15.73
CA SER A 65 -52.78 -22.34 16.74
C SER A 65 -53.08 -20.88 17.14
N SER A 66 -54.35 -20.50 16.96
CA SER A 66 -54.95 -19.17 17.00
C SER A 66 -55.32 -18.65 18.40
N ARG A 67 -55.57 -17.33 18.51
CA ARG A 67 -56.65 -16.78 19.37
C ARG A 67 -57.17 -15.42 18.85
N ALA A 68 -58.48 -15.18 19.01
CA ALA A 68 -59.16 -13.88 18.89
C ALA A 68 -59.38 -13.27 20.30
N GLY A 69 -59.85 -12.05 20.53
CA GLY A 69 -60.41 -10.98 19.67
C GLY A 69 -60.54 -9.68 20.51
N PRO A 70 -61.68 -8.97 20.50
CA PRO A 70 -62.16 -8.08 19.43
C PRO A 70 -62.49 -6.64 19.91
N GLY A 71 -62.85 -5.73 18.98
CA GLY A 71 -63.74 -4.58 19.26
C GLY A 71 -63.27 -3.19 18.80
N GLY A 72 -64.24 -2.33 18.43
CA GLY A 72 -64.06 -0.88 18.22
C GLY A 72 -64.27 -0.37 16.79
N GLY A 73 -65.26 0.52 16.59
CA GLY A 73 -65.36 1.40 15.42
C GLY A 73 -64.57 2.72 15.64
N SER A 74 -64.61 3.70 14.73
CA SER A 74 -65.52 3.91 13.59
C SER A 74 -64.98 4.91 12.55
N GLY A 75 -65.64 4.98 11.39
CA GLY A 75 -66.01 6.26 10.75
C GLY A 75 -64.95 7.11 10.05
N GLY A 76 -64.97 7.11 8.71
CA GLY A 76 -64.25 8.07 7.86
C GLY A 76 -64.30 7.62 6.40
N ALA A 77 -64.83 8.44 5.49
CA ALA A 77 -65.22 8.00 4.15
C ALA A 77 -64.80 8.98 3.04
N PHE A 78 -64.96 8.50 1.80
CA PHE A 78 -64.73 9.17 0.51
C PHE A 78 -63.26 9.44 0.12
N GLY A 79 -62.95 9.09 -1.12
CA GLY A 79 -61.72 9.44 -1.83
C GLY A 79 -62.04 10.02 -3.20
N PHE A 80 -61.02 10.42 -3.97
CA PHE A 80 -61.16 10.98 -5.31
C PHE A 80 -60.20 10.34 -6.32
N PRO A 81 -60.63 10.11 -7.58
CA PRO A 81 -59.79 9.65 -8.69
C PRO A 81 -59.07 10.81 -9.41
N PRO A 82 -58.11 10.54 -10.34
CA PRO A 82 -57.22 11.55 -10.90
C PRO A 82 -57.75 12.25 -12.17
N ALA A 83 -57.11 13.36 -12.56
CA ALA A 83 -57.36 14.05 -13.82
C ALA A 83 -56.07 14.61 -14.47
N GLN A 84 -56.06 14.65 -15.81
CA GLN A 84 -55.20 15.46 -16.70
C GLN A 84 -56.12 16.11 -17.78
N PRO A 85 -55.62 16.80 -18.82
CA PRO A 85 -55.02 18.13 -18.77
C PRO A 85 -55.73 19.12 -19.73
N GLU A 86 -55.45 20.43 -19.65
CA GLU A 86 -55.96 21.43 -20.62
C GLU A 86 -54.85 22.25 -21.31
N ARG A 87 -55.17 22.80 -22.49
CA ARG A 87 -54.30 23.63 -23.36
C ARG A 87 -54.98 24.96 -23.69
N LYS A 88 -54.23 26.09 -23.69
CA LYS A 88 -54.38 27.32 -24.54
C LYS A 88 -53.12 28.20 -24.31
N GLY A 89 -52.51 28.94 -25.24
CA GLY A 89 -52.53 28.88 -26.72
C GLY A 89 -52.19 30.23 -27.43
N ARG A 90 -51.31 30.22 -28.47
CA ARG A 90 -51.09 31.26 -29.54
C ARG A 90 -50.70 32.71 -29.11
N ARG A 91 -49.90 33.53 -29.81
CA ARG A 91 -49.52 33.66 -31.26
C ARG A 91 -48.07 34.19 -31.49
N HIS A 92 -47.58 33.98 -32.73
CA HIS A 92 -46.63 34.72 -33.58
C HIS A 92 -45.56 35.72 -33.05
N GLY A 93 -44.34 35.61 -33.59
CA GLY A 93 -43.33 36.67 -33.73
C GLY A 93 -42.17 36.23 -34.66
N ARG A 94 -41.59 37.14 -35.45
CA ARG A 94 -40.34 36.92 -36.23
C ARG A 94 -39.14 36.95 -35.25
N GLY A 95 -37.95 36.39 -35.47
CA GLY A 95 -37.17 36.35 -36.70
C GLY A 95 -36.48 37.72 -36.93
N GLY A 96 -35.17 37.88 -36.76
CA GLY A 96 -34.13 36.96 -36.28
C GLY A 96 -32.76 37.48 -36.69
N GLU A 97 -31.79 37.53 -35.77
CA GLU A 97 -30.47 38.12 -36.03
C GLU A 97 -29.40 37.48 -35.12
N SER A 98 -28.15 37.47 -35.56
CA SER A 98 -27.02 36.76 -34.95
C SER A 98 -25.95 37.74 -34.47
N SER A 99 -25.53 37.63 -33.22
CA SER A 99 -24.44 38.42 -32.64
C SER A 99 -23.56 37.52 -31.78
N ASP A 100 -22.36 37.22 -32.29
CA ASP A 100 -21.36 36.44 -31.56
C ASP A 100 -20.90 37.21 -30.31
N HIS A 101 -20.97 36.55 -29.15
CA HIS A 101 -20.25 36.95 -27.95
C HIS A 101 -19.22 35.87 -27.63
N PRO A 102 -17.96 36.23 -27.31
CA PRO A 102 -16.98 35.24 -26.89
C PRO A 102 -17.40 34.62 -25.55
N GLU A 103 -17.24 33.29 -25.43
CA GLU A 103 -17.43 32.62 -24.15
C GLU A 103 -16.30 33.03 -23.19
N GLU A 104 -16.61 33.83 -22.17
CA GLU A 104 -15.71 34.03 -21.04
C GLU A 104 -15.53 32.71 -20.27
N PRO A 105 -14.31 32.38 -19.81
CA PRO A 105 -14.07 31.13 -19.10
C PRO A 105 -14.78 31.13 -17.74
N LEU A 106 -15.72 30.19 -17.56
CA LEU A 106 -16.47 30.02 -16.32
C LEU A 106 -15.52 29.79 -15.13
N GLU A 107 -15.50 30.71 -14.17
CA GLU A 107 -14.70 30.55 -12.95
C GLU A 107 -15.08 29.27 -12.19
N GLU A 108 -14.07 28.45 -11.87
CA GLU A 108 -14.27 27.11 -11.31
C GLU A 108 -14.63 27.08 -9.81
N ASN A 109 -15.00 28.23 -9.23
CA ASN A 109 -15.07 28.47 -7.80
C ASN A 109 -16.34 27.95 -7.09
N HIS A 110 -17.28 27.31 -7.80
CA HIS A 110 -18.59 26.91 -7.23
C HIS A 110 -18.74 25.41 -6.89
N VAL A 111 -17.68 24.59 -7.00
CA VAL A 111 -17.75 23.13 -6.80
C VAL A 111 -17.62 22.72 -5.32
N ARG A 112 -18.52 23.19 -4.46
CA ARG A 112 -18.67 22.70 -3.07
C ARG A 112 -20.08 22.17 -2.81
N GLY A 113 -20.24 20.84 -2.85
CA GLY A 113 -21.46 20.17 -2.41
C GLY A 113 -22.36 19.53 -3.49
N LEU A 114 -21.87 19.32 -4.72
CA LEU A 114 -22.65 18.64 -5.76
C LEU A 114 -23.19 17.26 -5.29
N PRO A 115 -24.46 16.90 -5.57
CA PRO A 115 -25.02 15.60 -5.24
C PRO A 115 -24.20 14.43 -5.82
N ALA A 116 -24.12 13.33 -5.08
CA ALA A 116 -23.30 12.17 -5.45
C ALA A 116 -23.73 11.44 -6.74
N GLU A 117 -24.96 11.65 -7.22
CA GLU A 117 -25.41 11.23 -8.56
C GLU A 117 -24.80 12.14 -9.66
N LEU A 118 -24.89 13.46 -9.48
CA LEU A 118 -24.44 14.46 -10.44
C LEU A 118 -22.91 14.43 -10.61
N GLY A 119 -22.15 14.28 -9.52
CA GLY A 119 -20.70 14.10 -9.58
C GLY A 119 -20.28 12.86 -10.39
N ARG A 120 -21.02 11.75 -10.26
CA ARG A 120 -20.81 10.54 -11.09
C ARG A 120 -21.15 10.79 -12.55
N ALA A 121 -22.27 11.47 -12.84
CA ALA A 121 -22.67 11.76 -14.22
C ALA A 121 -21.65 12.65 -14.95
N LEU A 122 -21.09 13.64 -14.27
CA LEU A 122 -20.02 14.49 -14.81
C LEU A 122 -18.74 13.69 -15.06
N ALA A 123 -18.27 12.93 -14.07
CA ALA A 123 -17.06 12.12 -14.21
C ALA A 123 -17.18 11.03 -15.29
N VAL A 124 -18.37 10.44 -15.47
CA VAL A 124 -18.65 9.50 -16.57
C VAL A 124 -18.63 10.19 -17.94
N ARG A 125 -19.13 11.43 -18.05
CA ARG A 125 -19.04 12.22 -19.29
C ARG A 125 -17.60 12.59 -19.63
N GLU A 126 -16.79 12.93 -18.64
CA GLU A 126 -15.35 13.19 -18.81
C GLU A 126 -14.58 11.92 -19.22
N ALA A 127 -14.84 10.78 -18.57
CA ALA A 127 -14.26 9.49 -18.94
C ALA A 127 -14.58 9.07 -20.38
N LEU A 128 -15.83 9.32 -20.81
CA LEU A 128 -16.30 9.04 -22.17
C LEU A 128 -15.70 9.99 -23.22
N ALA A 129 -15.16 11.15 -22.83
CA ALA A 129 -14.38 11.97 -23.77
C ALA A 129 -13.06 11.26 -24.13
N PHE A 130 -12.30 10.82 -23.13
CA PHE A 130 -11.07 10.03 -23.32
C PHE A 130 -11.32 8.74 -24.11
N GLY A 131 -12.41 8.01 -23.81
CA GLY A 131 -12.75 6.78 -24.51
C GLY A 131 -13.15 6.94 -25.98
N ASN A 132 -13.44 8.16 -26.45
CA ASN A 132 -13.73 8.48 -27.85
C ASN A 132 -12.51 8.99 -28.62
N GLU A 133 -11.32 9.06 -28.01
CA GLU A 133 -10.09 9.45 -28.70
C GLU A 133 -9.67 8.41 -29.74
N LEU A 134 -9.27 8.86 -30.93
CA LEU A 134 -8.92 8.00 -32.05
C LEU A 134 -7.47 7.50 -31.95
N ILE A 135 -7.30 6.21 -31.63
CA ILE A 135 -6.00 5.55 -31.64
C ILE A 135 -5.64 4.98 -33.03
N PRO A 136 -4.36 5.00 -33.44
CA PRO A 136 -3.90 4.29 -34.64
C PRO A 136 -4.08 2.77 -34.49
N SER A 137 -4.51 2.08 -35.54
CA SER A 137 -4.71 0.61 -35.54
C SER A 137 -3.44 -0.22 -35.32
N SER A 138 -2.26 0.40 -35.41
CA SER A 138 -0.96 -0.19 -35.07
C SER A 138 -0.62 -0.12 -33.57
N MET A 139 -1.39 0.62 -32.76
CA MET A 139 -1.13 0.82 -31.33
C MET A 139 -2.05 -0.08 -30.50
N PRO A 140 -1.52 -0.92 -29.59
CA PRO A 140 -2.34 -1.71 -28.69
C PRO A 140 -3.03 -0.83 -27.64
N LEU A 141 -4.18 -1.29 -27.14
CA LEU A 141 -4.83 -0.69 -25.96
C LEU A 141 -3.92 -0.84 -24.73
N LYS A 142 -3.87 0.21 -23.91
CA LYS A 142 -3.12 0.20 -22.64
C LYS A 142 -3.79 -0.76 -21.64
N LYS A 143 -3.00 -1.65 -21.05
CA LYS A 143 -3.46 -2.65 -20.06
C LYS A 143 -3.35 -2.14 -18.64
N ALA A 144 -4.48 -2.09 -17.94
CA ALA A 144 -4.59 -1.67 -16.56
C ALA A 144 -5.02 -2.84 -15.66
N THR A 145 -4.20 -3.20 -14.68
CA THR A 145 -4.56 -4.23 -13.68
C THR A 145 -4.93 -3.58 -12.35
N VAL A 146 -6.17 -3.78 -11.92
CA VAL A 146 -6.72 -3.22 -10.67
C VAL A 146 -6.63 -4.25 -9.55
N PHE A 147 -5.94 -3.91 -8.46
CA PHE A 147 -5.92 -4.66 -7.21
C PHE A 147 -6.96 -4.09 -6.25
N LEU A 148 -8.13 -4.73 -6.19
CA LEU A 148 -9.24 -4.33 -5.30
C LEU A 148 -9.23 -5.14 -4.02
N ASN A 149 -9.13 -4.47 -2.88
CA ASN A 149 -9.40 -5.05 -1.56
C ASN A 149 -10.90 -4.87 -1.21
N PRO A 150 -11.75 -5.92 -1.30
CA PRO A 150 -13.18 -5.81 -1.04
C PRO A 150 -13.50 -5.63 0.46
N ALA A 151 -12.63 -6.11 1.37
CA ALA A 151 -12.80 -6.02 2.81
C ALA A 151 -12.54 -4.62 3.37
N ALA A 152 -11.83 -3.77 2.62
CA ALA A 152 -11.54 -2.39 3.00
C ALA A 152 -12.82 -1.57 3.32
N CYS A 153 -12.65 -0.61 4.22
CA CYS A 153 -13.74 0.21 4.79
C CYS A 153 -14.95 -0.60 5.31
N LYS A 154 -14.70 -1.67 6.09
CA LYS A 154 -15.73 -2.58 6.63
C LYS A 154 -16.55 -3.27 5.53
N GLY A 155 -15.89 -3.84 4.52
CA GLY A 155 -16.54 -4.57 3.43
C GLY A 155 -17.29 -3.68 2.41
N LYS A 156 -17.13 -2.35 2.48
CA LYS A 156 -17.81 -1.41 1.57
C LYS A 156 -17.02 -1.09 0.31
N ALA A 157 -15.71 -1.33 0.30
CA ALA A 157 -14.82 -0.95 -0.80
C ALA A 157 -15.27 -1.50 -2.15
N ARG A 158 -15.70 -2.77 -2.23
CA ARG A 158 -16.28 -3.34 -3.46
C ARG A 158 -17.44 -2.51 -4.00
N ASN A 159 -18.45 -2.23 -3.17
CA ASN A 159 -19.64 -1.49 -3.59
C ASN A 159 -19.37 -0.01 -3.91
N LEU A 160 -18.27 0.56 -3.39
CA LEU A 160 -17.80 1.90 -3.75
C LEU A 160 -17.06 1.88 -5.10
N PHE A 161 -16.17 0.91 -5.32
CA PHE A 161 -15.45 0.74 -6.58
C PHE A 161 -16.39 0.49 -7.76
N GLU A 162 -17.27 -0.51 -7.65
CA GLU A 162 -18.11 -0.97 -8.77
C GLU A 162 -19.17 0.09 -9.15
N LYS A 163 -19.45 1.08 -8.28
CA LYS A 163 -20.38 2.20 -8.53
C LYS A 163 -19.72 3.50 -8.98
N ASN A 164 -18.52 3.80 -8.47
CA ASN A 164 -17.92 5.14 -8.62
C ASN A 164 -16.70 5.14 -9.56
N ALA A 165 -15.93 4.05 -9.63
CA ALA A 165 -14.66 3.99 -10.35
C ALA A 165 -14.71 3.05 -11.55
N ALA A 166 -15.31 1.85 -11.42
CA ALA A 166 -15.38 0.88 -12.52
C ALA A 166 -16.04 1.44 -13.79
N PRO A 167 -17.13 2.25 -13.74
CA PRO A 167 -17.71 2.85 -14.95
C PRO A 167 -16.76 3.84 -15.65
N ILE A 168 -15.99 4.62 -14.87
CA ILE A 168 -14.98 5.57 -15.40
C ILE A 168 -13.87 4.79 -16.12
N LEU A 169 -13.33 3.76 -15.47
CA LEU A 169 -12.25 2.95 -16.05
C LEU A 169 -12.69 2.21 -17.32
N HIS A 170 -13.86 1.55 -17.33
CA HIS A 170 -14.32 0.81 -18.50
C HIS A 170 -14.77 1.71 -19.69
N LEU A 171 -15.12 2.98 -19.44
CA LEU A 171 -15.44 3.94 -20.51
C LEU A 171 -14.22 4.69 -21.05
N SER A 172 -13.04 4.53 -20.44
CA SER A 172 -11.82 5.30 -20.78
C SER A 172 -10.95 4.72 -21.89
N GLY A 173 -11.37 3.63 -22.56
CA GLY A 173 -10.57 2.97 -23.60
C GLY A 173 -9.41 2.10 -23.08
N LEU A 174 -9.37 1.79 -21.77
CA LEU A 174 -8.37 0.91 -21.17
C LEU A 174 -8.79 -0.57 -21.21
N ASP A 175 -7.83 -1.49 -21.36
CA ASP A 175 -8.03 -2.93 -21.12
C ASP A 175 -7.91 -3.22 -19.62
N VAL A 176 -9.05 -3.18 -18.91
CA VAL A 176 -9.12 -3.16 -17.43
C VAL A 176 -9.38 -4.56 -16.86
N THR A 177 -8.34 -5.18 -16.30
CA THR A 177 -8.44 -6.45 -15.56
C THR A 177 -8.57 -6.18 -14.05
N VAL A 178 -9.70 -6.55 -13.44
CA VAL A 178 -9.94 -6.35 -11.99
C VAL A 178 -9.67 -7.61 -11.19
N VAL A 179 -8.55 -7.64 -10.48
CA VAL A 179 -8.23 -8.62 -9.44
C VAL A 179 -8.90 -8.22 -8.13
N LYS A 180 -9.47 -9.20 -7.41
CA LYS A 180 -10.05 -9.00 -6.08
C LYS A 180 -9.24 -9.84 -5.09
N THR A 181 -8.79 -9.25 -3.98
CA THR A 181 -8.07 -9.99 -2.93
C THR A 181 -9.03 -10.58 -1.91
N ASP A 182 -8.79 -11.81 -1.50
CA ASP A 182 -9.60 -12.55 -0.52
C ASP A 182 -8.96 -12.48 0.88
N TYR A 183 -7.62 -12.43 0.96
CA TYR A 183 -6.86 -12.37 2.21
C TYR A 183 -5.58 -11.52 2.11
N GLU A 184 -4.99 -11.21 3.26
CA GLU A 184 -3.79 -10.38 3.43
C GLU A 184 -2.53 -11.02 2.81
N GLY A 185 -1.75 -10.23 2.07
CA GLY A 185 -0.57 -10.70 1.36
C GLY A 185 -0.86 -11.49 0.09
N GLN A 186 -2.13 -11.60 -0.33
CA GLN A 186 -2.48 -12.17 -1.62
C GLN A 186 -2.08 -11.26 -2.79
N ALA A 187 -2.09 -9.93 -2.61
CA ALA A 187 -1.57 -9.02 -3.62
C ALA A 187 -0.05 -9.17 -3.77
N LYS A 188 0.68 -9.26 -2.64
CA LYS A 188 2.14 -9.53 -2.60
C LYS A 188 2.50 -10.73 -3.52
N LYS A 189 1.85 -11.88 -3.30
CA LYS A 189 2.07 -13.12 -4.09
C LYS A 189 1.62 -13.06 -5.55
N LEU A 190 0.50 -12.41 -5.85
CA LEU A 190 0.05 -12.33 -7.25
C LEU A 190 0.95 -11.41 -8.08
N LEU A 191 1.47 -10.34 -7.47
CA LEU A 191 2.41 -9.43 -8.13
C LEU A 191 3.75 -10.08 -8.44
N GLU A 192 4.23 -11.02 -7.62
CA GLU A 192 5.40 -11.85 -7.95
C GLU A 192 5.21 -12.69 -9.22
N LEU A 193 3.97 -13.03 -9.57
CA LEU A 193 3.60 -13.89 -10.70
C LEU A 193 2.95 -13.14 -11.88
N MET A 194 2.75 -11.83 -11.78
CA MET A 194 2.02 -11.04 -12.78
C MET A 194 2.84 -10.87 -14.08
N GLU A 195 2.16 -10.86 -15.22
CA GLU A 195 2.74 -10.47 -16.50
C GLU A 195 2.95 -8.94 -16.60
N ASN A 196 3.56 -8.48 -17.69
CA ASN A 196 3.80 -7.05 -17.93
C ASN A 196 2.49 -6.30 -18.19
N THR A 197 2.28 -5.20 -17.48
CA THR A 197 1.12 -4.30 -17.62
C THR A 197 1.59 -2.86 -17.85
N ASP A 198 0.79 -2.05 -18.54
CA ASP A 198 1.12 -0.64 -18.79
C ASP A 198 0.78 0.25 -17.57
N LEU A 199 -0.11 -0.23 -16.69
CA LEU A 199 -0.63 0.47 -15.53
C LEU A 199 -1.04 -0.53 -14.42
N ILE A 200 -0.70 -0.21 -13.17
CA ILE A 200 -1.21 -0.87 -11.96
C ILE A 200 -2.12 0.11 -11.21
N ILE A 201 -3.32 -0.31 -10.83
CA ILE A 201 -4.26 0.51 -10.04
C ILE A 201 -4.53 -0.16 -8.70
N ILE A 202 -4.37 0.56 -7.60
CA ILE A 202 -4.58 0.07 -6.24
C ILE A 202 -5.90 0.63 -5.72
N ALA A 203 -6.87 -0.24 -5.42
CA ALA A 203 -8.20 0.14 -4.96
C ALA A 203 -8.42 -0.37 -3.53
N GLY A 204 -8.09 0.46 -2.54
CA GLY A 204 -8.01 0.03 -1.13
C GLY A 204 -7.68 1.17 -0.15
N GLY A 205 -6.90 0.86 0.88
CA GLY A 205 -6.30 1.85 1.79
C GLY A 205 -4.82 1.55 1.99
N ASP A 206 -4.17 2.27 2.91
CA ASP A 206 -2.70 2.32 3.04
C ASP A 206 -2.01 0.94 3.06
N GLY A 207 -2.46 -0.02 3.88
CA GLY A 207 -1.92 -1.40 3.85
C GLY A 207 -2.08 -2.12 2.49
N THR A 208 -3.15 -1.87 1.74
CA THR A 208 -3.28 -2.41 0.37
C THR A 208 -2.30 -1.75 -0.61
N VAL A 209 -1.86 -0.52 -0.34
CA VAL A 209 -0.77 0.13 -1.09
C VAL A 209 0.58 -0.48 -0.69
N GLN A 210 0.81 -0.67 0.61
CA GLN A 210 1.97 -1.38 1.16
C GLN A 210 2.11 -2.78 0.56
N GLU A 211 0.99 -3.53 0.45
CA GLU A 211 0.99 -4.87 -0.15
C GLU A 211 1.44 -4.86 -1.60
N VAL A 212 0.85 -3.99 -2.42
CA VAL A 212 1.15 -3.94 -3.84
C VAL A 212 2.60 -3.52 -4.06
N ILE A 213 3.09 -2.53 -3.31
CA ILE A 213 4.46 -2.04 -3.45
C ILE A 213 5.47 -3.05 -2.95
N THR A 214 5.19 -3.74 -1.83
CA THR A 214 6.05 -4.82 -1.33
C THR A 214 6.10 -5.99 -2.31
N GLY A 215 4.98 -6.35 -2.94
CA GLY A 215 4.97 -7.34 -4.03
C GLY A 215 5.77 -6.90 -5.26
N LEU A 216 5.59 -5.64 -5.69
CA LEU A 216 6.25 -5.06 -6.85
C LEU A 216 7.78 -4.98 -6.69
N LEU A 217 8.24 -4.52 -5.53
CA LEU A 217 9.67 -4.28 -5.24
C LEU A 217 10.42 -5.53 -4.74
N ARG A 218 9.74 -6.66 -4.51
CA ARG A 218 10.37 -7.98 -4.28
C ARG A 218 10.66 -8.76 -5.56
N ARG A 219 10.17 -8.31 -6.72
CA ARG A 219 10.35 -9.01 -8.01
C ARG A 219 11.80 -8.97 -8.50
N ALA A 220 12.24 -10.04 -9.17
CA ALA A 220 13.57 -10.11 -9.80
C ALA A 220 13.76 -9.14 -10.99
N ASP A 221 12.67 -8.59 -11.53
CA ASP A 221 12.61 -7.58 -12.60
C ASP A 221 12.06 -6.22 -12.11
N GLU A 222 12.18 -5.96 -10.80
CA GLU A 222 11.87 -4.69 -10.10
C GLU A 222 12.23 -3.44 -10.93
N ALA A 223 13.43 -3.38 -11.51
CA ALA A 223 13.93 -2.20 -12.24
C ALA A 223 13.16 -1.86 -13.52
N VAL A 224 12.31 -2.76 -14.01
CA VAL A 224 11.32 -2.49 -15.06
C VAL A 224 9.98 -2.14 -14.43
N PHE A 225 9.52 -2.94 -13.46
CA PHE A 225 8.21 -2.78 -12.84
C PHE A 225 8.06 -1.50 -12.01
N SER A 226 9.13 -0.97 -11.40
CA SER A 226 9.10 0.29 -10.65
C SER A 226 8.94 1.53 -11.54
N LYS A 227 9.07 1.38 -12.87
CA LYS A 227 8.82 2.44 -13.86
C LYS A 227 7.38 2.48 -14.36
N ILE A 228 6.58 1.44 -14.09
CA ILE A 228 5.16 1.39 -14.42
C ILE A 228 4.42 2.39 -13.52
N PRO A 229 3.57 3.28 -14.06
CA PRO A 229 2.80 4.21 -13.25
C PRO A 229 1.77 3.48 -12.39
N ILE A 230 1.57 3.98 -11.17
CA ILE A 230 0.65 3.42 -10.18
C ILE A 230 -0.50 4.41 -9.93
N GLY A 231 -1.74 3.99 -10.21
CA GLY A 231 -2.94 4.72 -9.81
C GLY A 231 -3.38 4.32 -8.40
N PHE A 232 -3.85 5.26 -7.58
CA PHE A 232 -4.42 4.97 -6.25
C PHE A 232 -5.86 5.44 -6.14
N ILE A 233 -6.78 4.53 -5.85
CA ILE A 233 -8.20 4.81 -5.63
C ILE A 233 -8.49 4.65 -4.12
N PRO A 234 -8.69 5.75 -3.38
CA PRO A 234 -8.85 5.73 -1.92
C PRO A 234 -10.23 5.20 -1.50
N LEU A 235 -10.29 3.90 -1.19
CA LEU A 235 -11.46 3.19 -0.69
C LEU A 235 -11.41 2.94 0.82
N GLY A 236 -10.33 3.34 1.51
CA GLY A 236 -10.17 3.26 2.97
C GLY A 236 -11.05 4.25 3.75
N LYS A 237 -10.81 4.35 5.07
CA LYS A 237 -11.40 5.40 5.94
C LYS A 237 -10.45 6.57 6.18
N THR A 238 -9.16 6.27 6.10
CA THR A 238 -7.99 7.11 6.27
C THR A 238 -7.04 6.60 5.20
N CYS A 239 -6.60 7.47 4.30
CA CYS A 239 -5.71 7.14 3.20
C CYS A 239 -4.64 8.22 3.13
N THR A 240 -3.54 8.04 3.85
CA THR A 240 -2.51 9.07 4.07
C THR A 240 -1.97 9.63 2.74
N LEU A 241 -1.64 8.76 1.79
CA LEU A 241 -1.19 9.12 0.45
C LEU A 241 -2.24 9.86 -0.40
N SER A 242 -3.54 9.74 -0.08
CA SER A 242 -4.59 10.38 -0.89
C SER A 242 -4.62 11.90 -0.71
N ASN A 243 -4.15 12.42 0.43
CA ASN A 243 -4.05 13.85 0.70
C ASN A 243 -2.85 14.48 -0.03
N THR A 244 -1.83 13.68 -0.39
CA THR A 244 -0.71 14.11 -1.25
C THR A 244 -1.15 14.15 -2.71
N LEU A 245 -1.76 13.07 -3.20
CA LEU A 245 -2.00 12.87 -4.63
C LEU A 245 -3.24 13.61 -5.16
N TYR A 246 -4.24 13.87 -4.31
CA TYR A 246 -5.54 14.42 -4.70
C TYR A 246 -5.99 15.55 -3.74
N PRO A 247 -6.75 16.56 -4.23
CA PRO A 247 -7.28 17.61 -3.37
C PRO A 247 -8.19 17.05 -2.26
N GLU A 248 -8.16 17.65 -1.06
CA GLU A 248 -9.07 17.25 0.02
C GLU A 248 -10.54 17.44 -0.39
N SER A 249 -11.38 16.43 -0.15
CA SER A 249 -12.80 16.49 -0.48
C SER A 249 -13.69 15.94 0.64
N THR A 250 -14.80 16.63 0.92
CA THR A 250 -15.74 16.27 1.99
C THR A 250 -16.64 15.07 1.64
N ASN A 251 -16.78 14.77 0.34
CA ASN A 251 -17.66 13.73 -0.18
C ASN A 251 -16.81 12.56 -0.72
N GLN A 252 -16.86 11.41 -0.05
CA GLN A 252 -16.12 10.21 -0.45
C GLN A 252 -16.36 9.77 -1.90
N VAL A 253 -17.55 10.04 -2.47
CA VAL A 253 -17.83 9.73 -3.88
C VAL A 253 -17.00 10.62 -4.81
N GLN A 254 -16.90 11.92 -4.49
CA GLN A 254 -16.08 12.88 -5.25
C GLN A 254 -14.59 12.54 -5.13
N HIS A 255 -14.11 12.14 -3.95
CA HIS A 255 -12.72 11.70 -3.77
C HIS A 255 -12.37 10.52 -4.69
N ILE A 256 -13.28 9.53 -4.76
CA ILE A 256 -13.10 8.34 -5.61
C ILE A 256 -13.19 8.68 -7.10
N THR A 257 -14.15 9.51 -7.53
CA THR A 257 -14.26 9.89 -8.95
C THR A 257 -13.06 10.72 -9.39
N ASN A 258 -12.63 11.69 -8.57
CA ASN A 258 -11.51 12.58 -8.92
C ASN A 258 -10.18 11.82 -8.97
N ALA A 259 -9.93 10.93 -8.00
CA ALA A 259 -8.76 10.04 -8.05
C ALA A 259 -8.78 9.13 -9.29
N THR A 260 -9.95 8.63 -9.70
CA THR A 260 -10.07 7.81 -10.91
C THR A 260 -9.87 8.63 -12.20
N LEU A 261 -10.32 9.89 -12.24
CA LEU A 261 -10.09 10.80 -13.36
C LEU A 261 -8.62 11.25 -13.46
N ALA A 262 -7.93 11.45 -12.34
CA ALA A 262 -6.49 11.75 -12.31
C ALA A 262 -5.66 10.63 -12.97
N ILE A 263 -6.05 9.37 -12.78
CA ILE A 263 -5.46 8.20 -13.46
C ILE A 263 -5.65 8.27 -14.98
N LEU A 264 -6.79 8.79 -15.47
CA LEU A 264 -7.03 8.97 -16.91
C LEU A 264 -6.22 10.13 -17.49
N LYS A 265 -6.10 11.23 -16.75
CA LYS A 265 -5.31 12.43 -17.13
C LYS A 265 -3.82 12.14 -17.26
N GLY A 266 -3.31 11.10 -16.60
CA GLY A 266 -1.97 10.57 -16.84
C GLY A 266 -0.82 11.34 -16.21
N GLU A 267 -1.11 12.37 -15.40
CA GLU A 267 -0.10 13.18 -14.71
C GLU A 267 0.56 12.39 -13.57
N THR A 268 1.88 12.19 -13.66
CA THR A 268 2.65 11.40 -12.68
C THR A 268 3.60 12.24 -11.82
N VAL A 269 3.69 11.89 -10.54
CA VAL A 269 4.68 12.40 -9.59
C VAL A 269 5.53 11.23 -9.04
N PRO A 270 6.86 11.38 -8.95
CA PRO A 270 7.71 10.37 -8.31
C PRO A 270 7.55 10.41 -6.79
N LEU A 271 7.45 9.23 -6.16
CA LEU A 271 7.40 9.06 -4.70
C LEU A 271 8.64 8.32 -4.19
N ASP A 272 9.06 8.68 -2.98
CA ASP A 272 10.09 7.96 -2.24
C ASP A 272 9.53 6.68 -1.60
N VAL A 273 10.36 5.68 -1.35
CA VAL A 273 9.97 4.44 -0.64
C VAL A 273 11.03 4.11 0.41
N LEU A 274 10.60 3.70 1.61
CA LEU A 274 11.48 3.12 2.61
C LEU A 274 11.58 1.61 2.38
N GLN A 275 12.80 1.10 2.23
CA GLN A 275 13.10 -0.32 2.33
C GLN A 275 13.42 -0.64 3.80
N ILE A 276 12.60 -1.50 4.42
CA ILE A 276 12.72 -1.91 5.82
C ILE A 276 13.08 -3.40 5.84
N LYS A 277 14.22 -3.76 6.41
CA LYS A 277 14.80 -5.11 6.35
C LYS A 277 15.16 -5.59 7.75
N GLY A 278 14.41 -6.57 8.25
CA GLY A 278 14.80 -7.36 9.43
C GLY A 278 15.87 -8.39 9.10
N GLU A 279 16.54 -8.93 10.12
CA GLU A 279 17.63 -9.90 9.96
C GLU A 279 17.23 -11.20 9.23
N LYS A 280 16.00 -11.66 9.44
CA LYS A 280 15.53 -13.01 9.09
C LYS A 280 14.42 -13.02 8.03
N GLU A 281 13.90 -11.84 7.68
CA GLU A 281 12.75 -11.69 6.78
C GLU A 281 13.13 -11.07 5.43
N GLN A 282 12.25 -11.22 4.45
CA GLN A 282 12.35 -10.49 3.19
C GLN A 282 12.09 -8.98 3.42
N PRO A 283 12.76 -8.07 2.69
CA PRO A 283 12.56 -6.63 2.87
C PRO A 283 11.10 -6.23 2.64
N VAL A 284 10.54 -5.48 3.58
CA VAL A 284 9.23 -4.84 3.52
C VAL A 284 9.42 -3.44 2.94
N PHE A 285 8.46 -2.95 2.16
CA PHE A 285 8.55 -1.63 1.54
C PHE A 285 7.37 -0.75 1.98
N ALA A 286 7.66 0.48 2.39
CA ALA A 286 6.69 1.42 2.95
C ALA A 286 6.76 2.79 2.27
N VAL A 287 5.62 3.44 2.08
CA VAL A 287 5.52 4.74 1.38
C VAL A 287 5.42 5.89 2.38
N THR A 288 4.86 5.68 3.57
CA THR A 288 4.67 6.74 4.56
C THR A 288 5.67 6.63 5.71
N GLY A 289 5.75 5.49 6.40
CA GLY A 289 6.71 5.35 7.47
C GLY A 289 6.58 4.11 8.36
N LEU A 290 7.57 3.98 9.24
CA LEU A 290 7.56 3.08 10.40
C LEU A 290 7.29 3.90 11.66
N ARG A 291 6.39 3.40 12.52
CA ARG A 291 6.12 3.93 13.87
C ARG A 291 6.33 2.84 14.91
N TRP A 292 7.00 3.20 16.00
CA TRP A 292 7.23 2.31 17.14
C TRP A 292 6.98 3.08 18.44
N GLY A 293 5.97 2.65 19.21
CA GLY A 293 5.73 3.18 20.54
C GLY A 293 4.27 3.38 20.94
N SER A 294 4.10 4.08 22.07
CA SER A 294 2.90 4.02 22.90
C SER A 294 1.66 4.71 22.27
N TYR A 295 1.86 5.70 21.39
CA TYR A 295 0.76 6.33 20.63
C TYR A 295 0.16 5.37 19.60
N ARG A 296 1.00 4.68 18.81
CA ARG A 296 0.59 3.64 17.86
C ARG A 296 -0.20 2.54 18.56
N ASP A 297 0.27 2.10 19.72
CA ASP A 297 -0.39 1.06 20.52
C ASP A 297 -1.74 1.47 21.10
N ALA A 298 -1.89 2.71 21.57
CA ALA A 298 -3.19 3.26 21.93
C ALA A 298 -4.10 3.41 20.69
N GLY A 299 -3.53 3.76 19.54
CA GLY A 299 -4.22 3.83 18.25
C GLY A 299 -4.87 2.53 17.81
N VAL A 300 -4.13 1.41 17.83
CA VAL A 300 -4.67 0.07 17.54
C VAL A 300 -5.82 -0.27 18.52
N LYS A 301 -5.64 0.03 19.80
CA LYS A 301 -6.64 -0.20 20.87
C LYS A 301 -7.89 0.70 20.72
N ALA A 302 -7.82 1.84 20.03
CA ALA A 302 -8.97 2.73 19.78
C ALA A 302 -10.10 2.10 18.95
N SER A 303 -9.82 0.98 18.27
CA SER A 303 -10.84 0.15 17.61
C SER A 303 -11.78 -0.55 18.61
N LYS A 304 -11.25 -0.98 19.78
CA LYS A 304 -11.96 -1.75 20.80
C LYS A 304 -12.99 -0.88 21.55
N TYR A 305 -12.67 0.39 21.76
CA TYR A 305 -13.54 1.38 22.43
C TYR A 305 -14.64 1.96 21.53
N TRP A 306 -15.16 1.18 20.57
CA TRP A 306 -16.12 1.64 19.56
C TRP A 306 -17.40 2.28 20.16
N TYR A 307 -17.80 1.82 21.35
CA TYR A 307 -18.97 2.28 22.10
C TYR A 307 -18.83 3.71 22.63
N LEU A 308 -17.62 4.27 22.71
CA LEU A 308 -17.36 5.66 23.11
C LEU A 308 -17.44 6.67 21.94
N GLY A 309 -17.86 6.22 20.75
CA GLY A 309 -18.19 7.09 19.61
C GLY A 309 -17.05 8.05 19.23
N PRO A 310 -17.23 9.38 19.34
CA PRO A 310 -16.19 10.36 19.03
C PRO A 310 -15.06 10.41 20.07
N LEU A 311 -15.31 9.99 21.32
CA LEU A 311 -14.31 10.04 22.40
C LEU A 311 -13.36 8.84 22.40
N LYS A 312 -13.63 7.79 21.61
CA LYS A 312 -12.85 6.52 21.60
C LYS A 312 -11.33 6.70 21.45
N THR A 313 -10.87 7.70 20.69
CA THR A 313 -9.44 7.96 20.46
C THR A 313 -8.78 8.58 21.70
N LYS A 314 -9.40 9.61 22.28
CA LYS A 314 -8.99 10.18 23.58
C LYS A 314 -9.03 9.12 24.68
N ALA A 315 -10.10 8.33 24.73
CA ALA A 315 -10.28 7.29 25.73
C ALA A 315 -9.22 6.19 25.62
N ALA A 316 -8.85 5.74 24.41
CA ALA A 316 -7.81 4.73 24.24
C ALA A 316 -6.44 5.17 24.77
N HIS A 317 -6.06 6.43 24.52
CA HIS A 317 -4.84 7.03 25.07
C HIS A 317 -4.95 7.23 26.59
N PHE A 318 -6.10 7.69 27.08
CA PHE A 318 -6.32 7.86 28.52
C PHE A 318 -6.21 6.52 29.27
N PHE A 319 -6.82 5.45 28.74
CA PHE A 319 -6.74 4.10 29.29
C PHE A 319 -5.34 3.48 29.21
N SER A 320 -4.50 3.81 28.21
CA SER A 320 -3.11 3.34 28.24
C SER A 320 -2.30 3.97 29.37
N THR A 321 -2.53 5.25 29.72
CA THR A 321 -1.86 5.92 30.85
C THR A 321 -2.23 5.41 32.25
N PHE A 322 -3.16 4.45 32.36
CA PHE A 322 -3.49 3.75 33.61
C PHE A 322 -2.78 2.39 33.77
N LYS A 323 -2.26 1.76 32.70
CA LYS A 323 -1.62 0.43 32.79
C LYS A 323 -0.19 0.56 33.33
N GLU A 324 0.68 1.23 32.57
CA GLU A 324 2.00 1.68 33.00
C GLU A 324 2.16 3.15 32.61
N TRP A 325 2.95 3.92 33.37
CA TRP A 325 3.33 5.27 32.99
C TRP A 325 4.63 5.73 33.67
N PRO A 326 5.58 6.35 32.94
CA PRO A 326 5.59 6.55 31.48
C PRO A 326 5.87 5.24 30.74
N GLN A 327 5.19 5.03 29.62
CA GLN A 327 5.46 3.90 28.72
C GLN A 327 6.64 4.26 27.80
N LYS A 328 7.86 4.06 28.32
CA LYS A 328 9.13 4.33 27.62
C LYS A 328 9.58 3.11 26.82
N HIS A 329 10.07 3.37 25.61
CA HIS A 329 10.74 2.42 24.74
C HIS A 329 12.22 2.79 24.69
N GLN A 330 13.11 1.80 24.82
CA GLN A 330 14.56 1.98 24.85
C GLN A 330 15.21 1.19 23.72
N GLY A 331 16.26 1.75 23.12
CA GLY A 331 17.01 1.13 22.03
C GLY A 331 18.17 2.01 21.57
N ALA A 332 18.80 1.64 20.47
CA ALA A 332 19.81 2.46 19.80
C ALA A 332 19.43 2.68 18.33
N LEU A 333 19.67 3.88 17.84
CA LEU A 333 19.51 4.25 16.45
C LEU A 333 20.88 4.64 15.91
N MET A 334 21.41 3.88 14.97
CA MET A 334 22.54 4.33 14.15
C MET A 334 21.97 4.98 12.89
N TYR A 335 22.48 6.13 12.45
CA TYR A 335 22.06 6.74 11.19
C TYR A 335 23.21 7.33 10.38
N LEU A 336 22.98 7.46 9.08
CA LEU A 336 23.78 8.23 8.14
C LEU A 336 22.98 9.45 7.70
N GLY A 337 23.64 10.61 7.58
CA GLY A 337 23.02 11.87 7.21
C GLY A 337 22.38 11.90 5.81
N PRO A 338 21.87 13.06 5.37
CA PRO A 338 21.35 13.24 4.01
C PRO A 338 22.36 12.84 2.93
N THR A 339 21.88 12.37 1.79
CA THR A 339 22.72 12.08 0.62
C THR A 339 22.39 13.07 -0.48
N GLU A 340 23.40 13.76 -1.01
CA GLU A 340 23.25 14.56 -2.24
C GLU A 340 22.80 13.65 -3.40
N ARG A 341 21.80 14.08 -4.18
CA ARG A 341 21.33 13.26 -5.30
C ARG A 341 22.42 13.19 -6.37
N PRO A 342 22.87 11.99 -6.79
CA PRO A 342 23.73 11.88 -7.96
C PRO A 342 22.97 12.45 -9.19
N PRO A 343 23.64 13.17 -10.10
CA PRO A 343 22.97 13.78 -11.25
C PRO A 343 22.16 12.74 -12.02
N GLU A 344 20.92 13.07 -12.39
CA GLU A 344 20.05 12.16 -13.13
C GLU A 344 20.67 11.84 -14.50
N GLU A 345 21.40 10.71 -14.58
CA GLU A 345 21.93 10.20 -15.85
C GLU A 345 20.76 10.04 -16.83
N PRO A 346 20.83 10.63 -18.03
CA PRO A 346 19.71 10.59 -18.96
C PRO A 346 19.38 9.14 -19.30
N GLU A 347 18.09 8.78 -19.30
CA GLU A 347 17.64 7.40 -19.54
C GLU A 347 18.02 6.91 -20.95
N GLU A 348 19.26 6.42 -21.13
CA GLU A 348 19.66 5.67 -22.30
C GLU A 348 18.75 4.45 -22.42
N LYS A 349 17.83 4.51 -23.37
CA LYS A 349 17.06 3.35 -23.83
C LYS A 349 18.03 2.38 -24.51
N LEU A 350 18.74 1.59 -23.71
CA LEU A 350 19.78 0.64 -24.12
C LEU A 350 19.30 -0.20 -25.30
N SER A 351 19.69 0.21 -26.51
CA SER A 351 19.16 -0.35 -27.75
C SER A 351 19.46 -1.85 -27.79
N ARG A 352 18.41 -2.67 -27.93
CA ARG A 352 18.45 -4.11 -27.64
C ARG A 352 19.51 -4.79 -28.51
N PRO A 353 20.72 -5.11 -27.99
CA PRO A 353 21.94 -5.15 -28.82
C PRO A 353 21.83 -6.22 -29.92
N PRO A 354 22.46 -6.04 -31.09
CA PRO A 354 22.27 -6.93 -32.24
C PRO A 354 22.62 -8.40 -31.92
N LEU A 355 22.01 -9.33 -32.67
CA LEU A 355 21.96 -10.75 -32.28
C LEU A 355 23.36 -11.37 -32.11
N TYR A 356 24.34 -10.97 -32.93
CA TYR A 356 25.73 -11.41 -32.79
C TYR A 356 26.37 -10.97 -31.46
N VAL A 357 26.06 -9.77 -30.94
CA VAL A 357 26.56 -9.29 -29.63
C VAL A 357 25.97 -10.11 -28.50
N ARG A 358 24.70 -10.53 -28.61
CA ARG A 358 24.08 -11.42 -27.60
C ARG A 358 24.68 -12.82 -27.64
N LEU A 359 24.96 -13.36 -28.83
CA LEU A 359 25.61 -14.66 -29.00
C LEU A 359 27.05 -14.62 -28.46
N TYR A 360 27.80 -13.56 -28.80
CA TYR A 360 29.16 -13.32 -28.29
C TYR A 360 29.18 -13.11 -26.77
N ARG A 361 28.26 -12.32 -26.19
CA ARG A 361 28.13 -12.20 -24.72
C ARG A 361 27.81 -13.54 -24.07
N ARG A 362 26.89 -14.34 -24.65
CA ARG A 362 26.55 -15.68 -24.12
C ARG A 362 27.73 -16.64 -24.18
N LEU A 363 28.50 -16.65 -25.27
CA LEU A 363 29.73 -17.44 -25.39
C LEU A 363 30.79 -16.93 -24.41
N ARG A 364 31.03 -15.62 -24.33
CA ARG A 364 31.97 -15.01 -23.37
C ARG A 364 31.60 -15.34 -21.93
N LEU A 365 30.32 -15.37 -21.56
CA LEU A 365 29.85 -15.78 -20.23
C LEU A 365 29.88 -17.30 -19.97
N TYR A 366 29.98 -18.13 -21.01
CA TYR A 366 30.19 -19.57 -20.89
C TYR A 366 31.67 -19.92 -20.67
N TRP A 367 32.59 -19.15 -21.29
CA TRP A 367 34.03 -19.36 -21.20
C TRP A 367 34.73 -18.50 -20.14
N ALA A 368 34.14 -17.38 -19.72
CA ALA A 368 34.63 -16.62 -18.59
C ALA A 368 34.36 -17.38 -17.29
N SER A 369 35.38 -17.47 -16.43
CA SER A 369 35.16 -17.65 -15.00
C SER A 369 34.10 -16.65 -14.54
N ARG A 370 33.19 -17.06 -13.65
CA ARG A 370 32.37 -16.09 -12.92
C ARG A 370 33.31 -15.02 -12.36
N PRO A 371 33.06 -13.71 -12.58
CA PRO A 371 33.76 -12.70 -11.82
C PRO A 371 33.65 -13.10 -10.34
N LYS A 372 34.79 -13.21 -9.64
CA LYS A 372 34.71 -12.99 -8.20
C LYS A 372 34.15 -11.59 -8.06
N GLU A 373 33.07 -11.45 -7.31
CA GLU A 373 32.67 -10.16 -6.78
C GLU A 373 33.89 -9.65 -6.01
N ILE A 374 34.61 -8.71 -6.62
CA ILE A 374 35.61 -7.92 -5.93
C ILE A 374 34.78 -7.19 -4.88
N PRO A 375 35.00 -7.41 -3.58
CA PRO A 375 34.33 -6.61 -2.58
C PRO A 375 34.67 -5.17 -2.90
N GLN A 376 33.65 -4.35 -3.19
CA GLN A 376 33.87 -2.92 -3.18
C GLN A 376 34.37 -2.59 -1.78
N GLU A 377 35.52 -1.92 -1.69
CA GLU A 377 35.94 -1.31 -0.44
C GLU A 377 34.92 -0.22 -0.14
N VAL A 378 33.85 -0.60 0.55
CA VAL A 378 32.87 0.32 1.11
C VAL A 378 33.67 1.23 2.02
N ALA A 379 33.81 2.50 1.62
CA ALA A 379 34.40 3.51 2.47
C ALA A 379 33.71 3.45 3.84
N PRO A 380 34.44 3.55 4.96
CA PRO A 380 33.84 3.46 6.27
C PRO A 380 32.75 4.52 6.38
N GLU A 381 31.49 4.08 6.41
CA GLU A 381 30.34 4.95 6.55
C GLU A 381 30.38 5.52 7.98
N ASP A 382 30.46 6.84 8.13
CA ASP A 382 30.52 7.49 9.44
C ASP A 382 29.12 7.48 10.10
N TRP A 383 28.80 6.38 10.77
CA TRP A 383 27.54 6.17 11.49
C TRP A 383 27.48 6.95 12.80
N GLU A 384 26.50 7.84 12.95
CA GLU A 384 26.19 8.49 14.22
C GLU A 384 25.30 7.59 15.08
N GLU A 385 25.68 7.32 16.35
CA GLU A 385 24.93 6.50 17.30
C GLU A 385 24.11 7.37 18.28
N LEU A 386 22.79 7.27 18.22
CA LEU A 386 21.86 7.90 19.15
C LEU A 386 21.18 6.86 20.05
N LYS A 387 21.32 7.03 21.38
CA LYS A 387 20.66 6.17 22.37
C LYS A 387 19.24 6.69 22.64
N LEU A 388 18.24 5.85 22.37
CA LEU A 388 16.82 6.19 22.45
C LEU A 388 16.24 5.87 23.83
N SER A 389 15.49 6.81 24.39
CA SER A 389 14.55 6.63 25.51
C SER A 389 13.33 7.51 25.22
N THR A 390 12.31 6.96 24.56
CA THR A 390 11.20 7.73 23.96
C THR A 390 9.83 7.15 24.28
N ILE A 391 8.79 7.96 24.06
CA ILE A 391 7.39 7.47 24.07
C ILE A 391 7.00 6.92 22.69
N GLU A 392 7.53 7.51 21.62
CA GLU A 392 7.42 7.00 20.25
C GLU A 392 8.61 7.44 19.40
N LEU A 393 9.06 6.52 18.53
CA LEU A 393 9.91 6.77 17.37
C LEU A 393 9.04 6.72 16.11
N SER A 394 9.20 7.68 15.20
CA SER A 394 8.58 7.62 13.87
C SER A 394 9.60 7.99 12.79
N ILE A 395 9.82 7.06 11.86
CA ILE A 395 10.67 7.23 10.67
C ILE A 395 9.73 7.41 9.48
N ALA A 396 9.83 8.53 8.76
CA ALA A 396 8.86 8.95 7.75
C ALA A 396 9.50 9.44 6.45
N THR A 397 8.81 9.23 5.33
CA THR A 397 9.17 9.87 4.04
C THR A 397 8.64 11.31 3.98
N ARG A 398 9.25 12.12 3.10
CA ARG A 398 8.71 13.44 2.73
C ARG A 398 7.55 13.39 1.73
N ASN A 399 6.98 12.22 1.46
CA ASN A 399 5.83 12.06 0.56
C ASN A 399 4.57 12.83 1.00
N ARG A 400 4.51 13.38 2.22
CA ARG A 400 3.44 14.29 2.66
C ARG A 400 3.56 15.70 2.05
N GLN A 401 4.78 16.19 1.86
CA GLN A 401 5.08 17.52 1.33
C GLN A 401 6.22 17.38 0.32
N LEU A 402 5.84 16.96 -0.89
CA LEU A 402 6.75 16.65 -1.97
C LEU A 402 7.35 17.91 -2.59
N ASP A 403 8.61 18.16 -2.23
CA ASP A 403 9.51 19.03 -2.98
C ASP A 403 10.14 18.23 -4.14
N LEU A 404 9.98 18.75 -5.36
CA LEU A 404 10.50 18.18 -6.60
C LEU A 404 11.81 18.83 -7.08
N THR A 405 12.24 19.97 -6.52
CA THR A 405 13.54 20.60 -6.83
C THR A 405 14.64 20.26 -5.82
N ARG A 406 14.30 19.79 -4.60
CA ARG A 406 15.25 19.38 -3.54
C ARG A 406 16.50 18.68 -4.09
N THR A 407 17.68 19.11 -3.67
CA THR A 407 18.99 18.54 -4.08
C THR A 407 19.37 17.29 -3.30
N GLU A 408 18.96 17.21 -2.04
CA GLU A 408 19.24 16.09 -1.13
C GLU A 408 18.07 15.11 -1.08
N ASP A 409 18.38 13.84 -0.81
CA ASP A 409 17.41 12.77 -0.62
C ASP A 409 17.59 12.12 0.78
N PHE A 410 16.59 12.31 1.64
CA PHE A 410 16.59 11.83 3.02
C PHE A 410 15.17 11.60 3.58
N MET A 411 15.09 10.84 4.66
CA MET A 411 13.90 10.57 5.47
C MET A 411 13.94 11.38 6.77
N ASP A 412 12.79 11.77 7.30
CA ASP A 412 12.69 12.44 8.60
C ASP A 412 12.52 11.39 9.70
N ILE A 413 13.39 11.43 10.72
CA ILE A 413 13.32 10.58 11.91
C ILE A 413 12.96 11.47 13.10
N CYS A 414 11.78 11.23 13.68
CA CYS A 414 11.31 11.96 14.86
C CYS A 414 11.30 11.08 16.11
N VAL A 415 11.95 11.59 17.15
CA VAL A 415 12.29 10.96 18.41
C VAL A 415 11.54 11.75 19.51
N GLU A 416 10.36 11.28 19.92
CA GLU A 416 9.52 12.03 20.88
C GLU A 416 9.96 11.79 22.33
N ALA A 417 10.30 12.90 23.01
CA ALA A 417 10.84 12.93 24.36
C ALA A 417 9.96 12.21 25.39
N ASP A 418 10.59 11.66 26.42
CA ASP A 418 9.93 10.86 27.46
C ASP A 418 9.38 11.66 28.66
N THR A 419 9.44 12.99 28.57
CA THR A 419 9.02 13.96 29.60
C THR A 419 7.58 14.49 29.42
N VAL A 420 6.88 14.07 28.36
CA VAL A 420 5.51 14.52 28.03
C VAL A 420 4.53 14.16 29.15
N SER A 421 3.67 15.09 29.59
CA SER A 421 2.67 14.83 30.63
C SER A 421 1.47 14.00 30.13
N LYS A 422 0.75 13.32 31.04
CA LYS A 422 -0.46 12.51 30.69
C LYS A 422 -1.51 13.31 29.91
N GLY A 423 -1.73 14.58 30.26
CA GLY A 423 -2.68 15.46 29.56
C GLY A 423 -2.21 15.82 28.14
N GLN A 424 -0.93 16.12 27.97
CA GLN A 424 -0.33 16.33 26.65
C GLN A 424 -0.37 15.04 25.82
N PHE A 425 -0.09 13.86 26.40
CA PHE A 425 -0.16 12.58 25.71
C PHE A 425 -1.55 12.29 25.12
N VAL A 426 -2.64 12.45 25.90
CA VAL A 426 -4.00 12.21 25.37
C VAL A 426 -4.36 13.18 24.23
N ASN A 427 -3.89 14.43 24.30
CA ASN A 427 -4.13 15.43 23.24
C ASN A 427 -3.25 15.19 22.00
N ARG A 428 -1.94 15.00 22.15
CA ARG A 428 -0.97 14.68 21.09
C ARG A 428 -1.36 13.39 20.38
N GLY A 429 -1.72 12.33 21.12
CA GLY A 429 -2.20 11.07 20.55
C GLY A 429 -3.48 11.22 19.72
N SER A 430 -4.37 12.14 20.12
CA SER A 430 -5.57 12.47 19.34
C SER A 430 -5.26 13.26 18.05
N GLN A 431 -4.12 13.96 17.98
CA GLN A 431 -3.60 14.57 16.76
C GLN A 431 -2.88 13.52 15.90
N LYS A 432 -1.99 12.70 16.50
CA LYS A 432 -1.25 11.59 15.87
C LYS A 432 -2.10 10.41 15.35
N MET A 433 -3.41 10.42 15.65
CA MET A 433 -4.42 9.53 15.06
C MET A 433 -5.10 10.11 13.80
N ARG A 434 -4.85 11.38 13.46
CA ARG A 434 -5.26 12.02 12.19
C ARG A 434 -4.06 12.26 11.29
N ASP A 435 -2.93 12.64 11.87
CA ASP A 435 -1.66 12.80 11.17
C ASP A 435 -0.57 11.94 11.85
N PRO A 436 -0.28 10.74 11.33
CA PRO A 436 0.64 9.80 11.97
C PRO A 436 2.06 10.29 12.20
N HIS A 437 2.52 11.29 11.44
CA HIS A 437 3.93 11.69 11.38
C HIS A 437 4.16 13.16 11.80
N THR A 438 3.17 13.82 12.44
CA THR A 438 3.44 15.12 13.07
C THR A 438 4.46 14.96 14.19
N CYS A 439 5.56 15.70 14.12
CA CYS A 439 6.60 15.72 15.15
C CYS A 439 6.34 16.91 16.10
N PRO A 440 5.87 16.67 17.34
CA PRO A 440 5.42 17.76 18.22
C PRO A 440 6.59 18.46 18.93
N GLU A 441 6.36 19.70 19.34
CA GLU A 441 7.32 20.56 20.06
C GLU A 441 8.07 19.82 21.18
N GLY A 442 9.40 19.95 21.21
CA GLY A 442 10.29 19.25 22.15
C GLY A 442 10.68 17.83 21.73
N SER A 443 10.26 17.35 20.55
CA SER A 443 10.82 16.14 19.94
C SER A 443 12.14 16.45 19.22
N GLN A 444 13.08 15.52 19.21
CA GLN A 444 14.25 15.60 18.34
C GLN A 444 13.86 15.14 16.94
N CYS A 445 14.19 15.93 15.92
CA CYS A 445 13.91 15.64 14.51
C CYS A 445 15.24 15.61 13.75
N LEU A 446 15.53 14.48 13.10
CA LEU A 446 16.79 14.19 12.43
C LEU A 446 16.53 13.83 10.97
N GLN A 447 17.52 14.05 10.11
CA GLN A 447 17.41 13.85 8.66
C GLN A 447 18.46 12.82 8.25
N ALA A 448 18.02 11.71 7.63
CA ALA A 448 18.88 10.55 7.39
C ALA A 448 18.58 9.87 6.05
N SER A 449 19.61 9.41 5.35
CA SER A 449 19.47 8.59 4.13
C SER A 449 19.23 7.10 4.45
N ARG A 450 19.79 6.63 5.56
CA ARG A 450 19.79 5.25 6.04
C ARG A 450 19.89 5.24 7.56
N CYS A 451 19.19 4.32 8.23
CA CYS A 451 19.32 4.09 9.66
C CYS A 451 19.20 2.60 10.02
N ILE A 452 19.73 2.22 11.19
CA ILE A 452 19.61 0.89 11.77
C ILE A 452 19.02 1.08 13.18
N LEU A 453 17.83 0.53 13.39
CA LEU A 453 17.17 0.51 14.69
C LEU A 453 17.51 -0.80 15.40
N GLN A 454 18.26 -0.71 16.49
CA GLN A 454 18.58 -1.82 17.37
C GLN A 454 17.64 -1.80 18.59
N LEU A 455 16.98 -2.93 18.83
CA LEU A 455 16.13 -3.15 19.99
C LEU A 455 16.85 -4.04 21.01
N PRO A 456 16.68 -3.83 22.33
CA PRO A 456 17.22 -4.73 23.33
C PRO A 456 16.54 -6.11 23.27
N GLU A 457 17.29 -7.16 23.61
CA GLU A 457 16.80 -8.54 23.60
C GLU A 457 15.56 -8.71 24.49
N GLY A 458 14.50 -9.32 23.95
CA GLY A 458 13.25 -9.52 24.68
C GLY A 458 12.29 -8.31 24.67
N THR A 459 12.48 -7.33 23.78
CA THR A 459 11.51 -6.24 23.56
C THR A 459 10.17 -6.77 23.02
N GLU A 460 9.20 -7.03 23.90
CA GLU A 460 7.81 -7.30 23.49
C GLU A 460 7.19 -6.04 22.87
N GLY A 461 6.80 -6.11 21.59
CA GLY A 461 6.13 -5.03 20.90
C GLY A 461 5.90 -5.29 19.42
N SER A 462 5.33 -4.32 18.73
CA SER A 462 5.09 -4.38 17.29
C SER A 462 5.25 -3.02 16.63
N PHE A 463 5.84 -3.03 15.45
CA PHE A 463 5.92 -1.86 14.58
C PHE A 463 4.56 -1.58 13.91
N GLY A 464 4.30 -0.32 13.61
CA GLY A 464 3.26 0.12 12.69
C GLY A 464 3.92 0.58 11.39
N ILE A 465 3.79 -0.19 10.30
CA ILE A 465 4.37 0.14 8.98
C ILE A 465 3.19 0.44 8.04
N ASP A 466 3.05 1.68 7.56
CA ASP A 466 1.91 2.14 6.73
C ASP A 466 0.50 1.74 7.30
N ASN A 467 0.38 1.67 8.63
CA ASN A 467 -0.78 1.18 9.42
C ASN A 467 -1.02 -0.35 9.47
N GLU A 468 -0.10 -1.18 8.96
CA GLU A 468 -0.03 -2.63 9.24
C GLU A 468 0.81 -2.95 10.49
N GLU A 469 0.60 -4.12 11.09
CA GLU A 469 1.23 -4.57 12.34
C GLU A 469 2.31 -5.62 12.05
N TYR A 470 3.58 -5.30 12.35
CA TYR A 470 4.75 -6.17 12.17
C TYR A 470 5.45 -6.42 13.52
N GLU A 471 6.10 -7.57 13.70
CA GLU A 471 6.83 -7.90 14.93
C GLU A 471 8.03 -6.95 15.14
N ALA A 472 8.25 -6.49 16.38
CA ALA A 472 9.36 -5.60 16.69
C ALA A 472 10.69 -6.38 16.75
N MET A 473 11.59 -6.07 15.82
CA MET A 473 12.92 -6.70 15.72
C MET A 473 13.96 -5.66 15.26
N PRO A 474 15.28 -5.93 15.38
CA PRO A 474 16.30 -5.08 14.78
C PRO A 474 16.08 -4.95 13.27
N VAL A 475 16.05 -3.72 12.76
CA VAL A 475 15.76 -3.42 11.34
C VAL A 475 16.71 -2.38 10.75
N GLU A 476 17.19 -2.67 9.55
CA GLU A 476 17.83 -1.72 8.65
C GLU A 476 16.74 -0.99 7.84
N VAL A 477 16.74 0.35 7.85
CA VAL A 477 15.82 1.19 7.07
C VAL A 477 16.63 2.05 6.10
N LYS A 478 16.31 1.98 4.81
CA LYS A 478 16.99 2.72 3.75
C LYS A 478 15.99 3.48 2.88
N LEU A 479 16.29 4.73 2.55
CA LEU A 479 15.51 5.48 1.56
C LEU A 479 15.84 4.99 0.13
N LEU A 480 14.80 4.78 -0.66
CA LEU A 480 14.84 4.62 -2.11
C LEU A 480 14.15 5.85 -2.72
N PRO A 481 14.88 6.94 -3.03
CA PRO A 481 14.28 8.17 -3.50
C PRO A 481 13.66 8.01 -4.89
N ARG A 482 12.53 8.70 -5.12
CA ARG A 482 11.83 8.79 -6.42
C ARG A 482 11.54 7.43 -7.10
N LYS A 483 11.50 6.34 -6.33
CA LYS A 483 11.58 4.95 -6.78
C LYS A 483 10.34 4.48 -7.56
N LEU A 484 9.18 5.06 -7.29
CA LEU A 484 7.89 4.74 -7.92
C LEU A 484 7.26 6.00 -8.51
N ARG A 485 6.43 5.84 -9.55
CA ARG A 485 5.65 6.95 -10.15
C ARG A 485 4.17 6.75 -9.86
N PHE A 486 3.54 7.71 -9.18
CA PHE A 486 2.11 7.69 -8.86
C PHE A 486 1.33 8.70 -9.70
N PHE A 487 0.10 8.35 -10.07
CA PHE A 487 -0.82 9.31 -10.69
C PHE A 487 -1.42 10.27 -9.65
N CYS A 488 -1.36 11.56 -9.94
CA CYS A 488 -1.85 12.66 -9.10
C CYS A 488 -2.82 13.55 -9.88
N ASP A 489 -3.63 14.34 -9.19
CA ASP A 489 -4.39 15.41 -9.83
C ASP A 489 -3.43 16.49 -10.39
N PRO A 490 -3.61 17.00 -11.62
CA PRO A 490 -2.75 18.03 -12.19
C PRO A 490 -2.57 19.27 -11.29
N ARG A 491 -3.61 19.65 -10.53
CA ARG A 491 -3.56 20.80 -9.61
C ARG A 491 -2.62 20.56 -8.44
N MET A 492 -2.54 19.31 -7.95
CA MET A 492 -1.60 18.92 -6.90
C MET A 492 -0.17 18.94 -7.42
N ARG A 493 0.05 18.46 -8.65
CA ARG A 493 1.37 18.54 -9.31
C ARG A 493 1.84 19.98 -9.52
N GLU A 494 0.95 20.88 -9.96
CA GLU A 494 1.26 22.31 -10.03
C GLU A 494 1.60 22.91 -8.66
N GLN A 495 0.88 22.54 -7.59
CA GLN A 495 1.19 23.02 -6.24
C GLN A 495 2.56 22.54 -5.76
N MET A 496 2.91 21.27 -5.98
CA MET A 496 4.24 20.72 -5.68
C MET A 496 5.35 21.45 -6.43
N LEU A 497 5.15 21.76 -7.72
CA LEU A 497 6.11 22.51 -8.53
C LEU A 497 6.24 23.98 -8.10
N ARG A 498 5.14 24.64 -7.73
CA ARG A 498 5.16 26.04 -7.24
C ARG A 498 5.78 26.17 -5.85
N ALA A 499 5.53 25.22 -4.96
CA ALA A 499 6.10 25.15 -3.62
C ALA A 499 7.62 24.84 -3.62
N ALA A 500 8.16 24.37 -4.74
CA ALA A 500 9.56 24.05 -4.95
C ALA A 500 10.36 25.21 -5.61
N VAL A 501 9.76 26.40 -5.71
CA VAL A 501 10.30 27.63 -6.32
C VAL A 501 10.22 28.83 -5.36
N GLN A 502 9.73 28.63 -4.12
CA GLN A 502 9.59 29.64 -3.06
C GLN A 502 10.46 29.28 -1.85
#